data_AF-A0A966FPE5-F1
#
_entry.id   AF-A0A966FPE5-F1
#
_cell.length_a   1.000
_cell.length_b   1.000
_cell.length_c   1.000
_cell.angle_alpha   90.00
_cell.angle_beta   90.00
_cell.angle_gamma   90.00
#
_symmetry.space_group_name_H-M   'P 1'
#
loop_
_entity.id
_entity.type
_entity.pdbx_description
1 polymer ?
#
loop_
_entity_poly.entity_id
_entity_poly.type
_entity_poly.pdbx_seq_one_letter_code
_entity_poly.pdbx_strand_id
1 'polypeptide(L)'
;LQDGWQPQLRGSHDGPAQEFYHPDFSGQIGLIMPYSQDFCKSCNRLRISAQGKLHLCLFGEEGHELRPLLHHASADIQQHIRTLLGQKKESHYLQAGRTGAISHFAM
;
A
#
# COMPACT_ATOMS: atom_id res chain seq x y z
N LEU A 1 -11.35 19.30 -12.90
CA LEU A 1 -10.14 20.16 -12.91
C LEU A 1 -10.43 21.42 -13.71
N GLN A 2 -11.46 22.18 -13.33
CA GLN A 2 -11.93 23.34 -14.12
C GLN A 2 -11.22 24.65 -13.73
N ASP A 3 -10.49 24.65 -12.60
CA ASP A 3 -9.84 25.85 -12.04
C ASP A 3 -8.30 25.77 -12.10
N GLY A 4 -7.73 25.30 -13.22
CA GLY A 4 -6.27 25.32 -13.46
C GLY A 4 -5.43 24.27 -12.73
N TRP A 5 -6.01 23.48 -11.82
CA TRP A 5 -5.33 22.36 -11.15
C TRP A 5 -4.98 21.24 -12.13
N GLN A 6 -3.75 20.73 -12.03
CA GLN A 6 -3.21 19.69 -12.91
C GLN A 6 -2.78 18.48 -12.09
N PRO A 7 -3.04 17.24 -12.57
CA PRO A 7 -2.56 16.05 -11.89
C PRO A 7 -1.04 15.94 -12.01
N GLN A 8 -0.39 15.60 -10.91
CA GLN A 8 1.03 15.28 -10.89
C GLN A 8 1.23 13.85 -11.45
N LEU A 9 2.23 13.68 -12.32
CA LEU A 9 2.63 12.36 -12.79
C LEU A 9 3.23 11.55 -11.64
N ARG A 10 2.83 10.28 -11.52
CA ARG A 10 3.32 9.39 -10.48
C ARG A 10 4.72 8.87 -10.76
N GLY A 11 5.61 9.02 -9.80
CA GLY A 11 6.88 8.33 -9.67
C GLY A 11 6.75 6.92 -9.08
N SER A 12 7.84 6.16 -9.14
CA SER A 12 7.91 4.78 -8.64
C SER A 12 7.80 4.65 -7.12
N HIS A 13 8.07 5.74 -6.39
CA HIS A 13 8.14 5.77 -4.93
C HIS A 13 6.98 6.53 -4.28
N ASP A 14 5.99 6.92 -5.07
CA ASP A 14 4.97 7.86 -4.63
C ASP A 14 3.96 7.26 -3.63
N GLY A 15 3.34 8.18 -2.90
CA GLY A 15 2.24 7.96 -2.00
C GLY A 15 1.02 7.29 -2.65
N PRO A 16 0.05 6.82 -1.87
CA PRO A 16 -1.24 6.42 -2.43
C PRO A 16 -2.09 7.62 -2.88
N ALA A 17 -1.66 8.84 -2.56
CA ALA A 17 -2.35 10.07 -2.91
C ALA A 17 -2.38 10.27 -4.43
N GLN A 18 -3.50 10.80 -4.93
CA GLN A 18 -3.52 11.46 -6.23
C GLN A 18 -3.14 12.92 -5.99
N GLU A 19 -1.98 13.32 -6.50
CA GLU A 19 -1.41 14.63 -6.24
C GLU A 19 -1.75 15.59 -7.37
N PHE A 20 -1.94 16.85 -7.01
CA PHE A 20 -2.29 17.93 -7.91
C PHE A 20 -1.45 19.17 -7.58
N TYR A 21 -1.08 19.91 -8.62
CA TYR A 21 -0.42 21.20 -8.48
C TYR A 21 -1.18 22.26 -9.29
N HIS A 22 -0.91 23.53 -8.99
CA HIS A 22 -1.43 24.67 -9.75
C HIS A 22 -0.26 25.58 -10.13
N PRO A 23 -0.08 25.97 -11.41
CA PRO A 23 1.07 26.78 -11.84
C PRO A 23 1.22 28.12 -11.09
N ASP A 24 0.09 28.74 -10.72
CA ASP A 24 0.08 30.05 -10.07
C ASP A 24 0.22 29.99 -8.54
N PHE A 25 0.23 28.79 -7.94
CA PHE A 25 0.31 28.62 -6.49
C PHE A 25 1.55 27.81 -6.08
N SER A 26 2.09 28.14 -4.91
CA SER A 26 3.17 27.34 -4.33
C SER A 26 2.58 26.12 -3.60
N GLY A 27 3.17 24.95 -3.86
CA GLY A 27 2.80 23.71 -3.19
C GLY A 27 1.87 22.80 -3.99
N GLN A 28 1.39 21.74 -3.32
CA GLN A 28 0.62 20.65 -3.93
C GLN A 28 -0.47 20.18 -2.97
N ILE A 29 -1.53 19.59 -3.52
CA ILE A 29 -2.61 18.97 -2.76
C ILE A 29 -2.70 17.49 -3.16
N GLY A 30 -2.74 16.61 -2.16
CA GLY A 30 -2.89 15.17 -2.35
C GLY A 30 -4.22 14.66 -1.80
N LEU A 31 -4.96 13.90 -2.60
CA LEU A 31 -6.21 13.24 -2.17
C LEU A 31 -5.97 11.73 -2.02
N ILE A 32 -6.25 11.20 -0.83
CA ILE A 32 -6.17 9.77 -0.54
C ILE A 32 -7.58 9.20 -0.47
N MET A 33 -7.92 8.31 -1.39
CA MET A 33 -9.25 7.72 -1.53
C MET A 33 -9.20 6.21 -1.26
N PRO A 34 -9.08 5.77 0.01
CA PRO A 34 -8.85 4.36 0.34
C PRO A 34 -10.02 3.43 0.00
N TYR A 35 -11.22 3.98 -0.24
CA TYR A 35 -12.41 3.21 -0.64
C TYR A 35 -12.61 3.14 -2.16
N SER A 36 -11.75 3.78 -2.96
CA SER A 36 -11.83 3.69 -4.42
C SER A 36 -11.50 2.27 -4.90
N GLN A 37 -12.24 1.79 -5.91
CA GLN A 37 -11.99 0.47 -6.52
C GLN A 37 -10.57 0.36 -7.09
N ASP A 38 -10.00 1.48 -7.54
CA ASP A 38 -8.70 1.53 -8.18
C ASP A 38 -7.53 1.77 -7.21
N PHE A 39 -7.82 1.95 -5.92
CA PHE A 39 -6.79 2.26 -4.91
C PHE A 39 -5.66 1.22 -4.89
N CYS A 40 -6.01 -0.06 -4.99
CA CYS A 40 -5.04 -1.15 -4.95
C CYS A 40 -4.29 -1.40 -6.26
N LYS A 41 -4.78 -0.91 -7.41
CA LYS A 41 -4.20 -1.21 -8.74
C LYS A 41 -2.74 -0.77 -8.88
N SER A 42 -2.37 0.29 -8.17
CA SER A 42 -1.01 0.84 -8.15
C SER A 42 -0.27 0.58 -6.82
N CYS A 43 -0.81 -0.28 -5.94
CA CYS A 43 -0.25 -0.51 -4.62
C CYS A 43 1.04 -1.34 -4.69
N ASN A 44 2.16 -0.68 -4.43
CA ASN A 44 3.51 -1.26 -4.37
C ASN A 44 4.00 -1.49 -2.92
N ARG A 45 3.10 -1.44 -1.93
CA ARG A 45 3.47 -1.52 -0.52
C ARG A 45 3.33 -2.93 0.06
N LEU A 46 4.33 -3.29 0.85
CA LEU A 46 4.34 -4.39 1.81
C LEU A 46 4.66 -3.82 3.19
N ARG A 47 4.22 -4.50 4.26
CA ARG A 47 4.49 -4.06 5.64
C ARG A 47 5.09 -5.22 6.43
N ILE A 48 6.08 -4.91 7.27
CA ILE A 48 6.58 -5.86 8.27
C ILE A 48 6.12 -5.38 9.65
N SER A 49 5.52 -6.26 10.44
CA SER A 49 5.12 -5.95 11.83
C SER A 49 6.32 -5.96 12.77
N ALA A 50 6.18 -5.39 13.96
CA ALA A 50 7.22 -5.41 15.00
C ALA A 50 7.62 -6.83 15.43
N GLN A 51 6.71 -7.81 15.28
CA GLN A 51 6.98 -9.21 15.56
C GLN A 51 7.78 -9.90 14.44
N GLY A 52 7.97 -9.25 13.28
CA GLY A 52 8.69 -9.80 12.14
C GLY A 52 7.78 -10.60 11.18
N LYS A 53 6.50 -10.24 11.09
CA LYS A 53 5.57 -10.83 10.12
C LYS A 53 5.40 -9.94 8.88
N LEU A 54 5.46 -10.53 7.69
CA LEU A 54 5.15 -9.86 6.43
C LEU A 54 3.64 -9.81 6.20
N HIS A 55 3.11 -8.62 6.01
CA HIS A 55 1.75 -8.37 5.58
C HIS A 55 1.76 -7.91 4.12
N LEU A 56 1.02 -8.63 3.29
CA LEU A 56 0.88 -8.32 1.86
C LEU A 56 -0.11 -7.16 1.60
N CYS A 57 -0.92 -6.81 2.60
CA CYS A 57 -1.87 -5.72 2.55
C CYS A 57 -1.99 -5.08 3.94
N LEU A 58 -2.27 -3.78 3.99
CA LEU A 58 -2.54 -3.07 5.24
C LEU A 58 -3.78 -3.65 5.96
N PHE A 59 -4.79 -4.08 5.19
CA PHE A 59 -6.04 -4.70 5.67
C PHE A 59 -6.02 -6.22 5.59
N GLY A 60 -4.85 -6.83 5.36
CA GLY A 60 -4.73 -8.29 5.39
C GLY A 60 -4.92 -8.80 6.82
N GLU A 61 -5.68 -9.87 6.99
CA GLU A 61 -5.88 -10.52 8.29
C GLU A 61 -4.62 -11.30 8.73
N GLU A 62 -3.92 -11.87 7.76
CA GLU A 62 -2.80 -12.77 8.01
C GLU A 62 -1.45 -12.07 7.77
N GLY A 63 -0.47 -12.44 8.58
CA GLY A 63 0.93 -12.07 8.41
C GLY A 63 1.80 -13.33 8.32
N HIS A 64 2.73 -13.36 7.38
CA HIS A 64 3.62 -14.49 7.15
C HIS A 64 4.91 -14.35 7.98
N GLU A 65 5.36 -15.40 8.66
CA GLU A 65 6.58 -15.35 9.48
C GLU A 65 7.82 -15.10 8.60
N LEU A 66 8.45 -13.94 8.76
CA LEU A 66 9.76 -13.67 8.16
C LEU A 66 10.90 -13.80 9.16
N ARG A 67 10.63 -13.62 10.46
CA ARG A 67 11.66 -13.60 11.50
C ARG A 67 12.64 -14.79 11.44
N PRO A 68 12.20 -16.05 11.24
CA PRO A 68 13.12 -17.18 11.13
C PRO A 68 14.12 -17.04 9.96
N LEU A 69 13.68 -16.43 8.85
CA LEU A 69 14.49 -16.22 7.65
C LEU A 69 15.42 -15.02 7.77
N LEU A 70 15.19 -14.09 8.71
CA LEU A 70 16.04 -12.93 8.93
C LEU A 70 17.33 -13.24 9.68
N HIS A 71 17.37 -14.36 10.42
CA HIS A 71 18.54 -14.76 11.19
C HIS A 71 19.73 -15.19 10.30
N HIS A 72 19.46 -15.63 9.06
CA HIS A 72 20.47 -15.99 8.08
C HIS A 72 20.14 -15.30 6.77
N ALA A 73 20.94 -14.29 6.38
CA ALA A 73 20.75 -13.58 5.12
C ALA A 73 21.15 -14.47 3.93
N SER A 74 20.27 -15.40 3.56
CA SER A 74 20.42 -16.26 2.38
C SER A 74 19.55 -15.76 1.23
N ALA A 75 19.85 -16.22 0.01
CA ALA A 75 19.01 -16.00 -1.17
C ALA A 75 17.54 -16.49 -0.97
N ASP A 76 17.31 -17.32 0.05
CA ASP A 76 16.03 -17.91 0.38
C ASP A 76 14.98 -16.85 0.76
N ILE A 77 15.37 -15.74 1.40
CA ILE A 77 14.39 -14.72 1.82
C ILE A 77 13.80 -13.98 0.61
N GLN A 78 14.61 -13.67 -0.40
CA GLN A 78 14.12 -13.00 -1.60
C GLN A 78 13.15 -13.91 -2.35
N GLN A 79 13.50 -15.19 -2.50
CA GLN A 79 12.64 -16.16 -3.15
C GLN A 79 11.34 -16.37 -2.36
N HIS A 80 11.42 -16.44 -1.03
CA HIS A 80 10.25 -16.57 -0.16
C HIS A 80 9.31 -15.37 -0.31
N ILE A 81 9.82 -14.14 -0.29
CA ILE A 81 9.01 -12.92 -0.51
C ILE A 81 8.36 -12.93 -1.90
N ARG A 82 9.09 -13.34 -2.95
CA ARG A 82 8.53 -13.47 -4.31
C ARG A 82 7.39 -14.48 -4.37
N THR A 83 7.52 -15.62 -3.68
CA THR A 83 6.45 -16.61 -3.58
C THR A 83 5.23 -16.04 -2.87
N LEU A 84 5.42 -15.35 -1.73
CA LEU A 84 4.32 -14.73 -0.99
C LEU A 84 3.64 -13.61 -1.79
N LEU A 85 4.38 -12.85 -2.60
CA LEU A 85 3.80 -11.82 -3.47
C LEU A 85 2.74 -12.37 -4.43
N GLY A 86 2.86 -13.62 -4.88
CA GLY A 86 1.83 -14.28 -5.69
C GLY A 86 0.50 -14.49 -4.94
N GLN A 87 0.49 -14.40 -3.61
CA GLN A 87 -0.70 -14.51 -2.76
C GLN A 87 -1.34 -13.14 -2.48
N LYS A 88 -0.73 -12.03 -2.92
CA LYS A 88 -1.27 -10.69 -2.72
C LYS A 88 -2.58 -10.57 -3.51
N LYS A 89 -3.69 -10.41 -2.79
CA LYS A 89 -5.00 -10.14 -3.39
C LYS A 89 -4.97 -8.85 -4.21
N GLU A 90 -5.76 -8.83 -5.28
CA GLU A 90 -5.91 -7.66 -6.17
C GLU A 90 -6.46 -6.41 -5.45
N SER A 91 -7.24 -6.59 -4.38
CA SER A 91 -7.90 -5.52 -3.64
C SER A 91 -8.10 -5.88 -2.16
N HIS A 92 -8.25 -4.87 -1.32
CA HIS A 92 -8.65 -5.03 0.09
C HIS A 92 -10.17 -5.08 0.29
N TYR A 93 -10.97 -4.72 -0.73
CA TYR A 93 -12.44 -4.77 -0.68
C TYR A 93 -13.09 -3.96 0.46
N LEU A 94 -12.53 -2.78 0.78
CA LEU A 94 -13.08 -1.90 1.83
C LEU A 94 -14.46 -1.37 1.46
N GLN A 95 -14.70 -1.15 0.17
CA GLN A 95 -16.00 -0.80 -0.39
C GLN A 95 -17.09 -1.85 -0.13
N ALA A 96 -16.70 -3.10 0.14
CA ALA A 96 -17.60 -4.19 0.51
C ALA A 96 -17.68 -4.41 2.03
N GLY A 97 -17.16 -3.47 2.83
CA GLY A 97 -17.13 -3.56 4.29
C GLY A 97 -16.10 -4.52 4.85
N ARG A 98 -15.19 -5.06 4.02
CA ARG A 98 -14.13 -5.97 4.47
C ARG A 98 -12.92 -5.17 4.94
N THR A 99 -12.82 -4.98 6.25
CA THR A 99 -11.75 -4.20 6.89
C THR A 99 -10.55 -5.06 7.34
N GLY A 100 -10.72 -6.39 7.30
CA GLY A 100 -9.71 -7.35 7.74
C GLY A 100 -9.27 -7.13 9.18
N ALA A 101 -7.96 -7.18 9.44
CA ALA A 101 -7.42 -6.99 10.79
C ALA A 101 -7.54 -5.56 11.35
N ILE A 102 -7.82 -4.55 10.52
CA ILE A 102 -7.91 -3.15 10.96
C ILE A 102 -9.38 -2.73 10.99
N SER A 103 -10.01 -2.87 12.16
CA SER A 103 -11.40 -2.45 12.37
C SER A 103 -11.56 -0.94 12.63
N HIS A 104 -10.50 -0.24 13.04
CA HIS A 104 -10.49 1.21 13.29
C HIS A 104 -9.24 1.85 12.68
N PHE A 105 -9.43 2.78 11.73
CA PHE A 105 -8.36 3.49 11.04
C PHE A 105 -7.77 4.68 11.80
N ALA A 106 -8.50 5.17 12.79
CA ALA A 106 -8.10 6.28 13.64
C ALA A 106 -8.12 5.78 15.08
N MET A 107 -6.94 5.69 15.66
CA MET A 107 -6.72 5.74 17.11
C MET A 107 -5.58 6.72 17.33
#